data_AF-A0A1N7JBY9-F1
#
_entry.id   AF-A0A1N7JBY9-F1
#
_cell.length_a   1.000
_cell.length_b   1.000
_cell.length_c   1.000
_cell.angle_alpha   90.00
_cell.angle_beta   90.00
_cell.angle_gamma   90.00
#
_symmetry.space_group_name_H-M   'P 1'
#
loop_
_entity.id
_entity.type
_entity.pdbx_description
1 polymer ?
#
loop_
_entity_poly.entity_id
_entity_poly.type
_entity_poly.pdbx_seq_one_letter_code
_entity_poly.pdbx_strand_id
1 'polypeptide(L)'
;MNTINAYLKLFENAFTITNKMWIEEINSNGSKFNFDSQDIYKAKCDTIVEYNFNEKYTDNSEENKRKEYTEDLIKILKDTILIYEENEIFFNDLDRNKLLLNEYRGIYKSNLSDFELNIELIKFIEPQHRESYLRSDFYKSMGFLNFNYHQFIYHYSLKLLADLNSNFKNYKVFEKDYLKVQTINYFSMELIGHIHINYINVIFENISELEFYKFINIQNTVVNITIKNDHLNNFYYLIHKFYQIIEDYNWLVFILGELSIPVKKYKSKYREIVSKNASEEAKKMSIIIDNSFKKFQI
;
A
#
# COMPACT_ATOMS: atom_id res chain seq x y z
N MET A 1 -26.36 -12.46 -21.18
CA MET A 1 -25.06 -11.87 -21.54
C MET A 1 -24.03 -12.51 -20.62
N ASN A 2 -23.13 -13.34 -21.16
CA ASN A 2 -22.25 -14.16 -20.33
C ASN A 2 -21.28 -13.25 -19.58
N THR A 3 -21.46 -13.14 -18.26
CA THR A 3 -20.91 -12.06 -17.46
C THR A 3 -19.39 -12.03 -17.54
N ILE A 4 -18.73 -13.19 -17.46
CA ILE A 4 -17.27 -13.22 -17.27
C ILE A 4 -16.46 -12.73 -18.47
N ASN A 5 -16.89 -13.05 -19.68
CA ASN A 5 -16.19 -12.63 -20.90
C ASN A 5 -16.21 -11.11 -21.06
N ALA A 6 -17.33 -10.47 -20.70
CA ALA A 6 -17.43 -9.01 -20.65
C ALA A 6 -16.47 -8.41 -19.61
N TYR A 7 -16.31 -9.05 -18.44
CA TYR A 7 -15.38 -8.59 -17.42
C TYR A 7 -13.93 -8.79 -17.81
N LEU A 8 -13.54 -9.93 -18.41
CA LEU A 8 -12.17 -10.11 -18.91
C LEU A 8 -11.79 -8.98 -19.88
N LYS A 9 -12.70 -8.62 -20.80
CA LYS A 9 -12.47 -7.54 -21.76
C LYS A 9 -12.51 -6.14 -21.13
N LEU A 10 -13.36 -5.93 -20.12
CA LEU A 10 -13.37 -4.69 -19.32
C LEU A 10 -12.03 -4.50 -18.60
N PHE A 11 -11.51 -5.55 -18.00
CA PHE A 11 -10.23 -5.54 -17.31
C PHE A 11 -9.07 -5.30 -18.27
N GLU A 12 -9.06 -5.99 -19.41
CA GLU A 12 -8.06 -5.77 -20.46
C GLU A 12 -8.03 -4.31 -20.92
N ASN A 13 -9.19 -3.72 -21.19
CA ASN A 13 -9.30 -2.31 -21.55
C ASN A 13 -8.81 -1.40 -20.43
N ALA A 14 -9.19 -1.69 -19.18
CA ALA A 14 -8.78 -0.90 -18.02
C ALA A 14 -7.25 -0.87 -17.86
N PHE A 15 -6.58 -2.03 -17.95
CA PHE A 15 -5.12 -2.14 -17.87
C PHE A 15 -4.42 -1.55 -19.10
N THR A 16 -4.99 -1.68 -20.29
CA THR A 16 -4.47 -1.04 -21.50
C THR A 16 -4.43 0.49 -21.35
N ILE A 17 -5.52 1.09 -20.85
CA ILE A 17 -5.56 2.53 -20.59
C ILE A 17 -4.57 2.90 -19.48
N THR A 18 -4.47 2.10 -18.42
CA THR A 18 -3.49 2.33 -17.34
C THR A 18 -2.06 2.36 -17.87
N ASN A 19 -1.65 1.38 -18.68
CA ASN A 19 -0.31 1.35 -19.26
C ASN A 19 -0.03 2.59 -20.10
N LYS A 20 -1.01 3.03 -20.91
CA LYS A 20 -0.89 4.27 -21.69
C LYS A 20 -0.69 5.49 -20.78
N MET A 21 -1.49 5.62 -19.72
CA MET A 21 -1.37 6.75 -18.79
C MET A 21 -0.03 6.75 -18.05
N TRP A 22 0.42 5.58 -17.59
CA TRP A 22 1.74 5.44 -16.94
C TRP A 22 2.88 5.83 -17.87
N ILE A 23 2.84 5.39 -19.13
CA ILE A 23 3.82 5.79 -20.14
C ILE A 23 3.79 7.30 -20.39
N GLU A 24 2.60 7.92 -20.45
CA GLU A 24 2.47 9.37 -20.57
C GLU A 24 3.04 10.12 -19.36
N GLU A 25 2.80 9.63 -18.14
CA GLU A 25 3.38 10.18 -16.91
C GLU A 25 4.91 10.09 -16.92
N ILE A 26 5.46 8.92 -17.26
CA ILE A 26 6.92 8.70 -17.36
C ILE A 26 7.54 9.63 -18.42
N ASN A 27 7.00 9.63 -19.64
CA ASN A 27 7.54 10.42 -20.76
C ASN A 27 7.43 11.94 -20.52
N SER A 28 6.48 12.36 -19.70
CA SER A 28 6.26 13.75 -19.33
C SER A 28 6.99 14.17 -18.05
N ASN A 29 7.84 13.29 -17.51
CA ASN A 29 8.56 13.44 -16.26
C ASN A 29 7.65 13.89 -15.10
N GLY A 30 6.48 13.26 -14.99
CA GLY A 30 5.50 13.53 -13.94
C GLY A 30 4.57 14.71 -14.20
N SER A 31 4.71 15.48 -15.29
CA SER A 31 3.77 16.60 -15.54
C SER A 31 2.33 16.16 -15.87
N LYS A 32 2.13 14.88 -16.23
CA LYS A 32 0.80 14.25 -16.35
C LYS A 32 0.29 13.62 -15.05
N PHE A 33 1.09 13.61 -13.98
CA PHE A 33 0.62 13.25 -12.65
C PHE A 33 -0.14 14.44 -12.05
N ASN A 34 -1.47 14.40 -12.13
CA ASN A 34 -2.35 15.50 -11.74
C ASN A 34 -3.70 14.98 -11.23
N PHE A 35 -4.59 15.89 -10.84
CA PHE A 35 -5.91 15.54 -10.31
C PHE A 35 -6.68 14.59 -11.23
N ASP A 36 -6.80 14.92 -12.51
CA ASP A 36 -7.57 14.14 -13.48
C ASP A 36 -7.02 12.71 -13.63
N SER A 37 -5.69 12.55 -13.66
CA SER A 37 -5.10 11.21 -13.76
C SER A 37 -5.37 10.38 -12.50
N GLN A 38 -5.32 11.00 -11.31
CA GLN A 38 -5.63 10.33 -10.06
C GLN A 38 -7.11 9.98 -9.91
N ASP A 39 -8.02 10.84 -10.35
CA ASP A 39 -9.47 10.57 -10.31
C ASP A 39 -9.85 9.40 -11.23
N ILE A 40 -9.21 9.32 -12.41
CA ILE A 40 -9.34 8.15 -13.30
C ILE A 40 -8.86 6.88 -12.60
N TYR A 41 -7.70 6.91 -11.92
CA TYR A 41 -7.23 5.73 -11.20
C TYR A 41 -8.15 5.36 -10.05
N LYS A 42 -8.67 6.33 -9.30
CA LYS A 42 -9.66 6.11 -8.24
C LYS A 42 -10.89 5.39 -8.78
N ALA A 43 -11.53 5.93 -9.81
CA ALA A 43 -12.73 5.34 -10.40
C ALA A 43 -12.49 3.90 -10.92
N LYS A 44 -11.31 3.67 -11.53
CA LYS A 44 -10.91 2.34 -11.99
C LYS A 44 -10.72 1.37 -10.82
N CYS A 45 -10.00 1.76 -9.78
CA CYS A 45 -9.78 0.91 -8.62
C CYS A 45 -11.10 0.57 -7.91
N ASP A 46 -11.99 1.55 -7.75
CA ASP A 46 -13.34 1.33 -7.20
C ASP A 46 -14.08 0.25 -8.02
N THR A 47 -14.01 0.31 -9.35
CA THR A 47 -14.66 -0.64 -10.27
C THR A 47 -14.01 -2.04 -10.27
N ILE A 48 -12.68 -2.11 -10.39
CA ILE A 48 -11.90 -3.35 -10.51
C ILE A 48 -12.02 -4.21 -9.26
N VAL A 49 -12.11 -3.56 -8.10
CA VAL A 49 -12.09 -4.23 -6.79
C VAL A 49 -13.49 -4.68 -6.36
N GLU A 50 -14.56 -4.11 -6.92
CA GLU A 50 -15.93 -4.61 -6.72
C GLU A 50 -16.19 -5.96 -7.36
N TYR A 51 -15.31 -6.41 -8.25
CA TYR A 51 -15.56 -7.59 -9.06
C TYR A 51 -15.01 -8.90 -8.47
N ASN A 52 -15.90 -9.88 -8.29
CA ASN A 52 -15.58 -11.24 -7.85
C ASN A 52 -15.57 -12.21 -9.04
N PHE A 53 -14.37 -12.71 -9.42
CA PHE A 53 -14.22 -13.67 -10.52
C PHE A 53 -14.68 -15.10 -10.15
N ASN A 54 -14.67 -15.46 -8.86
CA ASN A 54 -14.90 -16.84 -8.40
C ASN A 54 -16.29 -17.37 -8.76
N GLU A 55 -17.31 -16.52 -8.65
CA GLU A 55 -18.71 -16.91 -8.87
C GLU A 55 -19.04 -17.15 -10.36
N LYS A 56 -18.16 -16.74 -11.28
CA LYS A 56 -18.50 -16.61 -12.71
C LYS A 56 -17.62 -17.42 -13.67
N TYR A 57 -16.53 -18.05 -13.20
CA TYR A 57 -15.59 -18.79 -14.08
C TYR A 57 -16.05 -20.23 -14.41
N THR A 58 -17.19 -20.69 -13.87
CA THR A 58 -17.64 -22.10 -13.90
C THR A 58 -18.41 -22.53 -15.15
N ASP A 59 -18.78 -21.61 -16.06
CA ASP A 59 -19.65 -21.94 -17.21
C ASP A 59 -18.82 -22.26 -18.48
N ASN A 60 -18.91 -23.48 -19.02
CA ASN A 60 -18.07 -23.95 -20.13
C ASN A 60 -18.58 -23.60 -21.55
N SER A 61 -19.66 -22.83 -21.67
CA SER A 61 -20.34 -22.59 -22.96
C SER A 61 -19.56 -21.75 -24.00
N GLU A 62 -18.49 -21.01 -23.61
CA GLU A 62 -17.66 -20.18 -24.50
C GLU A 62 -16.15 -20.35 -24.26
N GLU A 63 -15.69 -21.59 -24.04
CA GLU A 63 -14.32 -21.92 -23.61
C GLU A 63 -13.21 -21.31 -24.51
N ASN A 64 -13.38 -21.33 -25.84
CA ASN A 64 -12.38 -20.79 -26.78
C ASN A 64 -12.22 -19.26 -26.68
N LYS A 65 -13.33 -18.50 -26.64
CA LYS A 65 -13.28 -17.03 -26.50
C LYS A 65 -12.76 -16.60 -25.13
N ARG A 66 -13.14 -17.35 -24.08
CA ARG A 66 -12.64 -17.10 -22.73
C ARG A 66 -11.13 -17.30 -22.68
N LYS A 67 -10.62 -18.35 -23.32
CA LYS A 67 -9.18 -18.60 -23.40
C LYS A 67 -8.45 -17.45 -24.08
N GLU A 68 -8.96 -16.97 -25.21
CA GLU A 68 -8.41 -15.80 -25.92
C GLU A 68 -8.37 -14.55 -25.03
N TYR A 69 -9.50 -14.17 -24.41
CA TYR A 69 -9.54 -13.00 -23.52
C TYR A 69 -8.66 -13.14 -22.27
N THR A 70 -8.53 -14.35 -21.74
CA THR A 70 -7.60 -14.64 -20.63
C THR A 70 -6.15 -14.49 -21.07
N GLU A 71 -5.78 -14.97 -22.26
CA GLU A 71 -4.43 -14.84 -22.81
C GLU A 71 -4.06 -13.36 -23.07
N ASP A 72 -4.98 -12.59 -23.64
CA ASP A 72 -4.83 -11.14 -23.86
C ASP A 72 -4.65 -10.40 -22.53
N LEU A 73 -5.50 -10.69 -21.53
CA LEU A 73 -5.42 -10.10 -20.21
C LEU A 73 -4.12 -10.47 -19.48
N ILE A 74 -3.65 -11.71 -19.60
CA ILE A 74 -2.36 -12.13 -19.03
C ILE A 74 -1.21 -11.31 -19.63
N LYS A 75 -1.24 -11.07 -20.95
CA LYS A 75 -0.21 -10.27 -21.62
C LYS A 75 -0.20 -8.83 -21.10
N ILE A 76 -1.35 -8.16 -21.06
CA ILE A 76 -1.41 -6.76 -20.62
C ILE A 76 -1.02 -6.61 -19.13
N LEU A 77 -1.34 -7.60 -18.28
CA LEU A 77 -0.94 -7.59 -16.87
C LEU A 77 0.58 -7.71 -16.72
N LYS A 78 1.23 -8.56 -17.51
CA LYS A 78 2.70 -8.66 -17.52
C LYS A 78 3.35 -7.34 -17.94
N ASP A 79 2.80 -6.69 -18.96
CA ASP A 79 3.29 -5.38 -19.41
C ASP A 79 3.08 -4.33 -18.31
N THR A 80 1.93 -4.34 -17.62
CA THR A 80 1.64 -3.44 -16.48
C THR A 80 2.67 -3.62 -15.35
N ILE A 81 2.92 -4.86 -14.97
CA ILE A 81 3.90 -5.22 -13.92
C ILE A 81 5.29 -4.72 -14.32
N LEU A 82 5.71 -4.96 -15.56
CA LEU A 82 7.03 -4.56 -16.06
C LEU A 82 7.21 -3.05 -16.04
N ILE A 83 6.22 -2.28 -16.52
CA ILE A 83 6.27 -0.81 -16.52
C ILE A 83 6.48 -0.29 -15.08
N TYR A 84 5.76 -0.85 -14.10
CA TYR A 84 5.93 -0.45 -12.70
C TYR A 84 7.32 -0.81 -12.16
N GLU A 85 7.78 -2.06 -12.36
CA GLU A 85 9.06 -2.52 -11.83
C GLU A 85 10.25 -1.74 -12.41
N GLU A 86 10.21 -1.41 -13.69
CA GLU A 86 11.27 -0.62 -14.36
C GLU A 86 11.28 0.86 -13.93
N ASN A 87 10.13 1.37 -13.46
CA ASN A 87 9.94 2.78 -13.11
C ASN A 87 9.52 2.97 -11.64
N GLU A 88 9.81 2.00 -10.76
CA GLU A 88 9.36 1.99 -9.36
C GLU A 88 9.82 3.26 -8.61
N ILE A 89 11.07 3.67 -8.84
CA ILE A 89 11.64 4.88 -8.23
C ILE A 89 10.86 6.12 -8.69
N PHE A 90 10.62 6.24 -9.99
CA PHE A 90 9.86 7.36 -10.56
C PHE A 90 8.46 7.47 -9.92
N PHE A 91 7.72 6.35 -9.83
CA PHE A 91 6.36 6.37 -9.26
C PHE A 91 6.35 6.65 -7.75
N ASN A 92 7.37 6.20 -7.02
CA ASN A 92 7.49 6.47 -5.59
C ASN A 92 7.87 7.95 -5.32
N ASP A 93 8.64 8.57 -6.21
CA ASP A 93 9.08 9.97 -6.09
C ASP A 93 8.03 11.00 -6.53
N LEU A 94 6.89 10.56 -7.10
CA LEU A 94 5.77 11.46 -7.41
C LEU A 94 5.22 12.11 -6.14
N ASP A 95 5.25 13.45 -6.10
CA ASP A 95 4.89 14.23 -4.91
C ASP A 95 3.37 14.37 -4.75
N ARG A 96 2.77 13.31 -4.19
CA ARG A 96 1.32 13.20 -3.92
C ARG A 96 0.85 14.26 -2.92
N ASN A 97 1.68 14.58 -1.93
CA ASN A 97 1.34 15.60 -0.95
C ASN A 97 1.32 16.98 -1.60
N LYS A 98 2.30 17.31 -2.44
CA LYS A 98 2.30 18.58 -3.17
C LYS A 98 1.09 18.71 -4.10
N LEU A 99 0.69 17.62 -4.76
CA LEU A 99 -0.54 17.60 -5.56
C LEU A 99 -1.77 17.93 -4.70
N LEU A 100 -1.94 17.26 -3.56
CA LEU A 100 -3.03 17.53 -2.61
C LEU A 100 -3.04 18.99 -2.14
N LEU A 101 -1.87 19.53 -1.75
CA LEU A 101 -1.74 20.91 -1.28
C LEU A 101 -2.09 21.93 -2.38
N ASN A 102 -1.69 21.67 -3.62
CA ASN A 102 -2.01 22.53 -4.75
C ASN A 102 -3.51 22.54 -5.05
N GLU A 103 -4.17 21.38 -5.01
CA GLU A 103 -5.62 21.27 -5.20
C GLU A 103 -6.39 21.96 -4.07
N TYR A 104 -5.95 21.79 -2.83
CA TYR A 104 -6.52 22.50 -1.69
C TYR A 104 -6.44 24.03 -1.88
N ARG A 105 -5.30 24.55 -2.32
CA ARG A 105 -5.16 25.98 -2.64
C ARG A 105 -6.08 26.42 -3.76
N GLY A 106 -6.23 25.61 -4.81
CA GLY A 106 -7.12 25.90 -5.92
C GLY A 106 -8.58 26.04 -5.48
N ILE A 107 -9.04 25.10 -4.63
CA ILE A 107 -10.43 25.03 -4.17
C ILE A 107 -10.73 26.11 -3.12
N TYR A 108 -9.87 26.27 -2.12
CA TYR A 108 -10.12 27.15 -0.97
C TYR A 108 -9.46 28.53 -1.08
N LYS A 109 -8.71 28.79 -2.16
CA LYS A 109 -7.95 30.05 -2.38
C LYS A 109 -7.03 30.40 -1.21
N SER A 110 -6.44 29.37 -0.59
CA SER A 110 -5.55 29.54 0.56
C SER A 110 -4.17 30.04 0.12
N ASN A 111 -3.63 31.00 0.86
CA ASN A 111 -2.27 31.53 0.70
C ASN A 111 -1.29 30.97 1.74
N LEU A 112 -1.73 29.99 2.53
CA LEU A 112 -0.92 29.36 3.56
C LEU A 112 0.29 28.63 2.96
N SER A 113 1.38 28.58 3.72
CA SER A 113 2.56 27.79 3.38
C SER A 113 2.25 26.29 3.36
N ASP A 114 3.09 25.49 2.73
CA ASP A 114 2.93 24.03 2.72
C ASP A 114 2.87 23.47 4.16
N PHE A 115 3.68 24.01 5.07
CA PHE A 115 3.68 23.60 6.48
C PHE A 115 2.33 23.87 7.17
N GLU A 116 1.81 25.10 7.03
CA GLU A 116 0.53 25.49 7.62
C GLU A 116 -0.65 24.70 7.05
N LEU A 117 -0.65 24.47 5.74
CA LEU A 117 -1.68 23.64 5.11
C LEU A 117 -1.63 22.19 5.57
N ASN A 118 -0.44 21.61 5.73
CA ASN A 118 -0.33 20.25 6.29
C ASN A 118 -0.96 20.17 7.68
N ILE A 119 -0.74 21.18 8.54
CA ILE A 119 -1.39 21.26 9.87
C ILE A 119 -2.91 21.37 9.75
N GLU A 120 -3.41 22.12 8.78
CA GLU A 120 -4.85 22.27 8.55
C GLU A 120 -5.48 20.96 8.05
N LEU A 121 -4.82 20.27 7.12
CA LEU A 121 -5.25 19.01 6.55
C LEU A 121 -5.32 17.88 7.57
N ILE A 122 -4.44 17.88 8.58
CA ILE A 122 -4.48 16.92 9.70
C ILE A 122 -5.87 16.87 10.35
N LYS A 123 -6.57 18.02 10.48
CA LYS A 123 -7.91 18.08 11.09
C LYS A 123 -8.99 17.34 10.30
N PHE A 124 -8.80 17.16 8.99
CA PHE A 124 -9.74 16.42 8.14
C PHE A 124 -9.43 14.91 8.15
N ILE A 125 -8.16 14.55 8.31
CA ILE A 125 -7.67 13.17 8.19
C ILE A 125 -7.68 12.45 9.56
N GLU A 126 -7.30 13.14 10.63
CA GLU A 126 -7.02 12.55 11.95
C GLU A 126 -8.25 12.17 12.80
N PRO A 127 -9.33 12.98 12.87
CA PRO A 127 -10.42 12.70 13.83
C PRO A 127 -11.38 11.60 13.39
N GLN A 128 -11.32 11.15 12.13
CA GLN A 128 -12.31 10.26 11.56
C GLN A 128 -11.85 8.80 11.59
N HIS A 129 -12.76 7.89 11.93
CA HIS A 129 -12.60 6.48 11.55
C HIS A 129 -12.29 6.41 10.05
N ARG A 130 -11.30 5.62 9.58
CA ARG A 130 -10.87 5.63 8.16
C ARG A 130 -12.03 5.40 7.21
N GLU A 131 -13.02 4.60 7.60
CA GLU A 131 -14.26 4.46 6.84
C GLU A 131 -15.07 5.76 6.74
N SER A 132 -15.16 6.53 7.84
CA SER A 132 -15.74 7.87 7.82
C SER A 132 -14.91 8.83 6.96
N TYR A 133 -13.57 8.78 7.06
CA TYR A 133 -12.67 9.54 6.20
C TYR A 133 -12.90 9.24 4.73
N LEU A 134 -12.89 7.96 4.32
CA LEU A 134 -13.15 7.54 2.93
C LEU A 134 -14.55 7.94 2.45
N ARG A 135 -15.52 8.07 3.36
CA ARG A 135 -16.88 8.53 3.07
C ARG A 135 -17.05 10.05 3.16
N SER A 136 -16.05 10.77 3.68
CA SER A 136 -16.10 12.22 3.89
C SER A 136 -16.09 12.99 2.59
N ASP A 137 -16.63 14.21 2.62
CA ASP A 137 -16.59 15.10 1.47
C ASP A 137 -15.16 15.50 1.13
N PHE A 138 -14.30 15.64 2.13
CA PHE A 138 -12.88 15.92 1.93
C PHE A 138 -12.21 14.82 1.09
N TYR A 139 -12.36 13.54 1.46
CA TYR A 139 -11.78 12.44 0.69
C TYR A 139 -12.33 12.35 -0.71
N LYS A 140 -13.65 12.48 -0.88
CA LYS A 140 -14.29 12.49 -2.20
C LYS A 140 -13.82 13.64 -3.07
N SER A 141 -13.52 14.80 -2.47
CA SER A 141 -13.09 15.98 -3.21
C SER A 141 -11.61 15.96 -3.58
N MET A 142 -10.72 15.54 -2.67
CA MET A 142 -9.27 15.67 -2.86
C MET A 142 -8.43 14.76 -1.97
N GLY A 143 -8.95 14.27 -0.83
CA GLY A 143 -8.14 13.43 0.08
C GLY A 143 -7.68 12.10 -0.54
N PHE A 144 -8.29 11.67 -1.65
CA PHE A 144 -7.84 10.53 -2.44
C PHE A 144 -6.50 10.78 -3.16
N LEU A 145 -6.08 12.03 -3.37
CA LEU A 145 -4.85 12.37 -4.10
C LEU A 145 -3.58 11.88 -3.40
N ASN A 146 -3.63 11.68 -2.08
CA ASN A 146 -2.50 11.16 -1.31
C ASN A 146 -2.32 9.64 -1.46
N PHE A 147 -3.24 8.95 -2.13
CA PHE A 147 -3.21 7.51 -2.30
C PHE A 147 -2.26 7.10 -3.43
N ASN A 148 -1.49 6.02 -3.20
CA ASN A 148 -0.57 5.48 -4.20
C ASN A 148 -1.28 4.50 -5.16
N TYR A 149 -2.01 5.06 -6.13
CA TYR A 149 -2.72 4.27 -7.15
C TYR A 149 -1.79 3.38 -7.97
N HIS A 150 -0.56 3.84 -8.26
CA HIS A 150 0.42 3.08 -9.02
C HIS A 150 0.78 1.77 -8.32
N GLN A 151 1.15 1.85 -7.05
CA GLN A 151 1.50 0.69 -6.24
C GLN A 151 0.30 -0.24 -6.06
N PHE A 152 -0.88 0.33 -5.84
CA PHE A 152 -2.11 -0.44 -5.70
C PHE A 152 -2.40 -1.29 -6.95
N ILE A 153 -2.40 -0.65 -8.12
CA ILE A 153 -2.67 -1.28 -9.40
C ILE A 153 -1.61 -2.35 -9.69
N TYR A 154 -0.34 -2.08 -9.36
CA TYR A 154 0.74 -3.06 -9.47
C TYR A 154 0.47 -4.32 -8.64
N HIS A 155 0.15 -4.18 -7.35
CA HIS A 155 -0.14 -5.32 -6.49
C HIS A 155 -1.40 -6.08 -6.91
N TYR A 156 -2.44 -5.35 -7.34
CA TYR A 156 -3.62 -5.97 -7.92
C TYR A 156 -3.27 -6.78 -9.17
N SER A 157 -2.41 -6.24 -10.04
CA SER A 157 -1.98 -6.90 -11.28
C SER A 157 -1.25 -8.21 -10.99
N LEU A 158 -0.33 -8.22 -10.02
CA LEU A 158 0.37 -9.43 -9.57
C LEU A 158 -0.60 -10.51 -9.10
N LYS A 159 -1.57 -10.13 -8.27
CA LYS A 159 -2.56 -11.08 -7.76
C LYS A 159 -3.44 -11.61 -8.88
N LEU A 160 -4.01 -10.74 -9.71
CA LEU A 160 -4.91 -11.16 -10.79
C LEU A 160 -4.17 -12.06 -11.78
N LEU A 161 -2.90 -11.77 -12.09
CA LEU A 161 -2.06 -12.63 -12.91
C LEU A 161 -1.89 -14.02 -12.28
N ALA A 162 -1.65 -14.10 -10.97
CA ALA A 162 -1.54 -15.37 -10.25
C ALA A 162 -2.89 -16.14 -10.25
N ASP A 163 -4.01 -15.45 -10.08
CA ASP A 163 -5.34 -16.03 -10.15
C ASP A 163 -5.63 -16.59 -11.55
N LEU A 164 -5.35 -15.83 -12.62
CA LEU A 164 -5.54 -16.28 -14.01
C LEU A 164 -4.66 -17.49 -14.33
N ASN A 165 -3.37 -17.46 -13.97
CA ASN A 165 -2.44 -18.57 -14.22
C ASN A 165 -2.80 -19.83 -13.43
N SER A 166 -3.38 -19.67 -12.24
CA SER A 166 -3.86 -20.81 -11.42
C SER A 166 -5.26 -21.26 -11.80
N ASN A 167 -5.89 -20.62 -12.80
CA ASN A 167 -7.29 -20.82 -13.17
C ASN A 167 -8.22 -20.68 -11.94
N PHE A 168 -7.96 -19.67 -11.11
CA PHE A 168 -8.71 -19.32 -9.91
C PHE A 168 -8.80 -20.41 -8.83
N LYS A 169 -7.94 -21.46 -8.88
CA LYS A 169 -8.00 -22.60 -7.95
C LYS A 169 -7.94 -22.23 -6.46
N ASN A 170 -7.26 -21.14 -6.11
CA ASN A 170 -7.14 -20.62 -4.74
C ASN A 170 -7.61 -19.16 -4.64
N TYR A 171 -8.59 -18.77 -5.47
CA TYR A 171 -9.02 -17.37 -5.51
C TYR A 171 -9.53 -16.91 -4.15
N LYS A 172 -8.93 -15.82 -3.69
CA LYS A 172 -9.46 -14.99 -2.61
C LYS A 172 -9.88 -13.66 -3.21
N VAL A 173 -10.98 -13.08 -2.74
CA VAL A 173 -11.34 -11.71 -3.14
C VAL A 173 -10.14 -10.81 -2.82
N PHE A 174 -9.76 -9.95 -3.75
CA PHE A 174 -8.74 -8.96 -3.44
C PHE A 174 -9.32 -8.03 -2.39
N GLU A 175 -8.76 -8.09 -1.18
CA GLU A 175 -9.21 -7.22 -0.10
C GLU A 175 -8.97 -5.77 -0.53
N LYS A 176 -10.05 -4.98 -0.55
CA LYS A 176 -10.00 -3.53 -0.84
C LYS A 176 -9.19 -2.77 0.21
N ASP A 177 -8.79 -3.47 1.27
CA ASP A 177 -8.61 -2.95 2.60
C ASP A 177 -7.16 -2.56 2.90
N TYR A 178 -6.34 -2.27 1.89
CA TYR A 178 -5.17 -1.42 2.14
C TYR A 178 -5.61 0.01 2.55
N LEU A 179 -6.84 0.41 2.19
CA LEU A 179 -7.46 1.64 2.68
C LEU A 179 -8.42 1.47 3.86
N LYS A 180 -8.85 0.28 4.24
CA LYS A 180 -9.83 0.15 5.32
C LYS A 180 -9.16 -0.31 6.60
N VAL A 181 -9.65 0.26 7.70
CA VAL A 181 -9.35 -0.13 9.07
C VAL A 181 -9.48 -1.63 9.19
N GLN A 182 -8.41 -2.26 9.66
CA GLN A 182 -8.52 -3.54 10.34
C GLN A 182 -9.47 -3.36 11.54
N THR A 183 -10.68 -3.89 11.43
CA THR A 183 -11.67 -3.86 12.52
C THR A 183 -11.25 -4.77 13.67
N ILE A 184 -10.33 -5.70 13.41
CA ILE A 184 -9.70 -6.59 14.36
C ILE A 184 -8.25 -6.18 14.45
N ASN A 185 -7.75 -5.90 15.64
CA ASN A 185 -6.36 -5.47 15.81
C ASN A 185 -5.42 -6.68 15.64
N TYR A 186 -4.39 -6.53 14.81
CA TYR A 186 -3.32 -7.53 14.68
C TYR A 186 -2.60 -7.80 16.01
N PHE A 187 -2.43 -6.76 16.82
CA PHE A 187 -1.62 -6.79 18.03
C PHE A 187 -2.34 -6.12 19.21
N SER A 188 -2.16 -6.70 20.39
CA SER A 188 -2.68 -6.14 21.64
C SER A 188 -1.94 -4.84 22.01
N MET A 189 -2.63 -3.96 22.73
CA MET A 189 -2.01 -2.75 23.28
C MET A 189 -0.82 -3.10 24.19
N GLU A 190 -0.88 -4.22 24.90
CA GLU A 190 0.21 -4.68 25.78
C GLU A 190 1.51 -4.96 25.01
N LEU A 191 1.45 -5.71 23.90
CA LEU A 191 2.62 -5.97 23.07
C LEU A 191 3.16 -4.65 22.51
N ILE A 192 2.28 -3.79 21.97
CA ILE A 192 2.73 -2.54 21.37
C ILE A 192 3.31 -1.58 22.41
N GLY A 193 2.72 -1.46 23.60
CA GLY A 193 3.27 -0.68 24.70
C GLY A 193 4.65 -1.17 25.12
N HIS A 194 4.84 -2.51 25.17
CA HIS A 194 6.15 -3.08 25.45
C HIS A 194 7.19 -2.74 24.38
N ILE A 195 6.82 -2.78 23.10
CA ILE A 195 7.70 -2.36 22.00
C ILE A 195 7.94 -0.84 22.08
N HIS A 196 6.91 -0.03 22.29
CA HIS A 196 7.00 1.42 22.34
C HIS A 196 8.03 1.89 23.38
N ILE A 197 7.90 1.42 24.62
CA ILE A 197 8.81 1.77 25.73
C ILE A 197 10.28 1.47 25.39
N ASN A 198 10.54 0.36 24.68
CA ASN A 198 11.90 -0.09 24.41
C ASN A 198 12.50 0.50 23.14
N TYR A 199 11.69 0.95 22.18
CA TYR A 199 12.15 1.29 20.82
C TYR A 199 11.82 2.71 20.36
N ILE A 200 10.92 3.44 21.03
CA ILE A 200 10.73 4.87 20.74
C ILE A 200 11.93 5.66 21.27
N ASN A 201 12.37 6.65 20.49
CA ASN A 201 13.63 7.36 20.67
C ASN A 201 14.90 6.50 20.51
N VAL A 202 14.77 5.20 20.23
CA VAL A 202 15.88 4.31 19.87
C VAL A 202 15.86 4.03 18.38
N ILE A 203 14.80 3.37 17.87
CA ILE A 203 14.62 3.07 16.44
C ILE A 203 13.83 4.19 15.75
N PHE A 204 12.78 4.65 16.43
CA PHE A 204 11.87 5.67 15.91
C PHE A 204 12.18 7.03 16.53
N GLU A 205 11.80 8.09 15.83
CA GLU A 205 11.64 9.40 16.45
C GLU A 205 10.48 9.39 17.46
N ASN A 206 10.38 10.46 18.26
CA ASN A 206 9.38 10.54 19.31
C ASN A 206 7.96 10.47 18.74
N ILE A 207 7.17 9.49 19.18
CA ILE A 207 5.78 9.27 18.80
C ILE A 207 5.04 8.74 20.04
N SER A 208 3.76 9.08 20.22
CA SER A 208 3.00 8.54 21.35
C SER A 208 2.70 7.05 21.19
N GLU A 209 2.48 6.37 22.31
CA GLU A 209 2.15 4.94 22.32
C GLU A 209 0.88 4.63 21.53
N LEU A 210 -0.13 5.50 21.67
CA LEU A 210 -1.39 5.36 20.95
C LEU A 210 -1.21 5.53 19.43
N GLU A 211 -0.38 6.47 18.99
CA GLU A 211 -0.11 6.65 17.56
C GLU A 211 0.70 5.48 16.99
N PHE A 212 1.70 4.99 17.73
CA PHE A 212 2.45 3.79 17.34
C PHE A 212 1.56 2.54 17.29
N TYR A 213 0.65 2.40 18.27
CA TYR A 213 -0.38 1.35 18.30
C TYR A 213 -1.27 1.39 17.07
N LYS A 214 -1.76 2.59 16.73
CA LYS A 214 -2.59 2.79 15.55
C LYS A 214 -1.83 2.43 14.28
N PHE A 215 -0.57 2.83 14.15
CA PHE A 215 0.26 2.53 12.98
C PHE A 215 0.46 1.03 12.79
N ILE A 216 0.96 0.34 13.83
CA ILE A 216 1.27 -1.08 13.74
C ILE A 216 0.00 -1.92 13.52
N ASN A 217 -1.16 -1.46 13.99
CA ASN A 217 -2.45 -2.12 13.75
C ASN A 217 -3.18 -1.66 12.49
N ILE A 218 -2.58 -0.80 11.65
CA ILE A 218 -3.22 -0.27 10.45
C ILE A 218 -4.57 0.42 10.80
N GLN A 219 -4.62 1.07 11.95
CA GLN A 219 -5.70 1.97 12.34
C GLN A 219 -5.41 3.39 11.85
N ASN A 220 -6.35 4.32 12.04
CA ASN A 220 -6.20 5.69 11.56
C ASN A 220 -4.98 6.36 12.24
N THR A 221 -3.95 6.64 11.47
CA THR A 221 -2.84 7.50 11.86
C THR A 221 -2.39 8.31 10.66
N VAL A 222 -2.23 9.61 10.87
CA VAL A 222 -1.60 10.56 9.92
C VAL A 222 -0.15 10.84 10.35
N VAL A 223 0.32 10.14 11.38
CA VAL A 223 1.65 10.37 11.95
C VAL A 223 2.66 9.70 11.04
N ASN A 224 3.46 10.54 10.39
CA ASN A 224 4.66 10.11 9.69
C ASN A 224 5.64 9.55 10.73
N ILE A 225 5.57 8.24 10.95
CA ILE A 225 6.60 7.55 11.72
C ILE A 225 7.92 7.81 11.03
N THR A 226 8.81 8.49 11.72
CA THR A 226 10.15 8.75 11.23
C THR A 226 11.08 7.74 11.88
N ILE A 227 11.80 6.99 11.06
CA ILE A 227 12.83 6.07 11.51
C ILE A 227 14.12 6.86 11.58
N LYS A 228 14.86 6.74 12.69
CA LYS A 228 16.20 7.31 12.78
C LYS A 228 17.08 6.64 11.73
N ASN A 229 17.69 7.41 10.84
CA ASN A 229 18.40 6.89 9.66
C ASN A 229 19.42 5.77 9.98
N ASP A 230 20.13 5.87 11.11
CA ASP A 230 21.13 4.88 11.55
C ASP A 230 20.53 3.57 12.09
N HIS A 231 19.20 3.47 12.16
CA HIS A 231 18.46 2.35 12.74
C HIS A 231 17.52 1.65 11.75
N LEU A 232 17.63 1.94 10.45
CA LEU A 232 16.78 1.34 9.42
C LEU A 232 16.85 -0.20 9.39
N ASN A 233 18.03 -0.78 9.61
CA ASN A 233 18.20 -2.24 9.67
C ASN A 233 17.58 -2.85 10.95
N ASN A 234 17.58 -2.11 12.06
CA ASN A 234 16.90 -2.51 13.30
C ASN A 234 15.38 -2.47 13.10
N PHE A 235 14.88 -1.44 12.43
CA PHE A 235 13.49 -1.34 12.02
C PHE A 235 13.07 -2.53 11.14
N TYR A 236 13.85 -2.88 10.11
CA TYR A 236 13.52 -4.03 9.26
C TYR A 236 13.43 -5.33 10.04
N TYR A 237 14.33 -5.57 10.99
CA TYR A 237 14.25 -6.77 11.82
C TYR A 237 13.06 -6.73 12.78
N LEU A 238 12.71 -5.57 13.35
CA LEU A 238 11.53 -5.40 14.17
C LEU A 238 10.24 -5.70 13.38
N ILE A 239 10.11 -5.17 12.17
CA ILE A 239 8.98 -5.47 11.28
C ILE A 239 8.94 -6.95 10.89
N HIS A 240 10.10 -7.58 10.70
CA HIS A 240 10.15 -9.02 10.48
C HIS A 240 9.55 -9.81 11.65
N LYS A 241 9.78 -9.39 12.90
CA LYS A 241 9.19 -10.06 14.08
C LYS A 241 7.69 -9.92 14.15
N PHE A 242 7.16 -8.73 13.89
CA PHE A 242 5.71 -8.54 13.77
C PHE A 242 5.13 -9.42 12.66
N TYR A 243 5.74 -9.42 11.48
CA TYR A 243 5.31 -10.25 10.36
C TYR A 243 5.33 -11.76 10.67
N GLN A 244 6.29 -12.25 11.45
CA GLN A 244 6.33 -13.67 11.85
C GLN A 244 5.14 -14.09 12.74
N ILE A 245 4.49 -13.15 13.42
CA ILE A 245 3.34 -13.46 14.29
C ILE A 245 2.05 -13.55 13.48
N ILE A 246 1.86 -12.61 12.55
CA ILE A 246 0.59 -12.49 11.81
C ILE A 246 0.61 -13.15 10.43
N GLU A 247 1.81 -13.37 9.87
CA GLU A 247 2.07 -13.94 8.54
C GLU A 247 1.25 -13.31 7.39
N ASP A 248 0.89 -12.03 7.56
CA ASP A 248 0.08 -11.27 6.61
C ASP A 248 0.97 -10.39 5.71
N TYR A 249 1.04 -10.76 4.43
CA TYR A 249 1.83 -10.03 3.43
C TYR A 249 1.25 -8.64 3.14
N ASN A 250 -0.08 -8.47 3.24
CA ASN A 250 -0.72 -7.19 2.99
C ASN A 250 -0.36 -6.20 4.10
N TRP A 251 -0.32 -6.66 5.35
CA TRP A 251 0.18 -5.86 6.47
C TRP A 251 1.61 -5.37 6.24
N LEU A 252 2.49 -6.28 5.81
CA LEU A 252 3.89 -5.94 5.55
C LEU A 252 4.01 -4.90 4.44
N VAL A 253 3.29 -5.09 3.33
CA VAL A 253 3.29 -4.13 2.21
C VAL A 253 2.78 -2.77 2.67
N PHE A 254 1.73 -2.73 3.49
CA PHE A 254 1.16 -1.50 4.04
C PHE A 254 2.18 -0.74 4.90
N ILE A 255 2.74 -1.39 5.91
CA ILE A 255 3.69 -0.76 6.85
C ILE A 255 4.91 -0.20 6.11
N LEU A 256 5.42 -0.94 5.12
CA LEU A 256 6.54 -0.48 4.31
C LEU A 256 6.16 0.67 3.38
N GLY A 257 4.95 0.63 2.80
CA GLY A 257 4.40 1.66 1.93
C GLY A 257 4.22 3.01 2.63
N GLU A 258 3.66 3.02 3.85
CA GLU A 258 3.50 4.24 4.66
C GLU A 258 4.85 4.93 4.96
N LEU A 259 5.94 4.18 4.92
CA LEU A 259 7.30 4.68 5.17
C LEU A 259 8.10 4.88 3.88
N SER A 260 7.47 4.73 2.72
CA SER A 260 8.12 4.81 1.40
C SER A 260 9.32 3.86 1.27
N ILE A 261 9.22 2.66 1.87
CA ILE A 261 10.27 1.63 1.82
C ILE A 261 9.89 0.58 0.77
N PRO A 262 10.69 0.40 -0.30
CA PRO A 262 10.45 -0.66 -1.27
C PRO A 262 10.53 -2.05 -0.63
N VAL A 263 9.55 -2.92 -0.91
CA VAL A 263 9.51 -4.30 -0.39
C VAL A 263 10.78 -5.07 -0.77
N LYS A 264 11.32 -4.83 -1.97
CA LYS A 264 12.58 -5.44 -2.44
C LYS A 264 13.77 -5.05 -1.56
N LYS A 265 13.85 -3.77 -1.16
CA LYS A 265 14.89 -3.25 -0.25
C LYS A 265 14.75 -3.87 1.14
N TYR A 266 13.53 -4.00 1.65
CA TYR A 266 13.28 -4.69 2.92
C TYR A 266 13.72 -6.16 2.86
N LYS A 267 13.28 -6.92 1.84
CA LYS A 267 13.59 -8.35 1.70
C LYS A 267 15.08 -8.66 1.60
N SER A 268 15.89 -7.77 1.04
CA SER A 268 17.34 -7.96 0.98
C SER A 268 18.05 -7.67 2.30
N LYS A 269 17.47 -6.83 3.17
CA LYS A 269 18.16 -6.26 4.33
C LYS A 269 17.64 -6.70 5.70
N TYR A 270 16.42 -7.23 5.80
CA TYR A 270 15.76 -7.47 7.10
C TYR A 270 16.49 -8.43 8.05
N ARG A 271 17.44 -9.24 7.55
CA ARG A 271 18.28 -10.13 8.36
C ARG A 271 19.74 -9.68 8.51
N GLU A 272 20.09 -8.48 8.03
CA GLU A 272 21.48 -8.00 8.09
C GLU A 272 22.00 -7.96 9.54
N ILE A 273 21.18 -7.56 10.51
CA ILE A 273 21.59 -7.43 11.92
C ILE A 273 21.82 -8.78 12.64
N VAL A 274 21.29 -9.87 12.09
CA VAL A 274 21.51 -11.25 12.58
C VAL A 274 22.46 -12.05 11.69
N SER A 275 23.04 -11.41 10.67
CA SER A 275 23.97 -12.05 9.76
C SER A 275 25.30 -12.37 10.47
N LYS A 276 26.07 -13.31 9.89
CA LYS A 276 27.40 -13.65 10.42
C LYS A 276 28.35 -12.45 10.49
N ASN A 277 28.15 -11.47 9.60
CA ASN A 277 29.00 -10.28 9.48
C ASN A 277 28.44 -9.07 10.24
N ALA A 278 27.36 -9.25 11.02
CA ALA A 278 26.79 -8.17 11.81
C ALA A 278 27.77 -7.73 12.92
N SER A 279 27.82 -6.42 13.18
CA SER A 279 28.53 -5.85 14.35
C SER A 279 27.96 -6.40 15.65
N GLU A 280 28.76 -6.41 16.71
CA GLU A 280 28.31 -6.86 18.03
C GLU A 280 27.14 -6.01 18.58
N GLU A 281 27.11 -4.71 18.30
CA GLU A 281 26.00 -3.82 18.64
C GLU A 281 24.70 -4.25 17.94
N ALA A 282 24.77 -4.56 16.64
CA ALA A 282 23.63 -5.05 15.87
C ALA A 282 23.10 -6.40 16.39
N LYS A 283 23.99 -7.33 16.75
CA LYS A 283 23.60 -8.61 17.37
C LYS A 283 22.98 -8.42 18.75
N LYS A 284 23.52 -7.52 19.57
CA LYS A 284 22.92 -7.16 20.87
C LYS A 284 21.51 -6.62 20.67
N MET A 285 21.33 -5.73 19.69
CA MET A 285 20.02 -5.18 19.36
C MET A 285 19.05 -6.25 18.87
N SER A 286 19.49 -7.19 18.03
CA SER A 286 18.63 -8.29 17.57
C SER A 286 18.16 -9.18 18.72
N ILE A 287 19.03 -9.45 19.70
CA ILE A 287 18.68 -10.21 20.91
C ILE A 287 17.65 -9.45 21.76
N ILE A 288 17.81 -8.14 21.90
CA ILE A 288 16.85 -7.27 22.61
C ILE A 288 15.48 -7.34 21.91
N ILE A 289 15.47 -7.20 20.59
CA ILE A 289 14.26 -7.36 19.76
C ILE A 289 13.64 -8.75 19.95
N ASP A 290 14.41 -9.83 19.80
CA ASP A 290 13.92 -11.20 20.00
C ASP A 290 13.25 -11.36 21.37
N ASN A 291 13.87 -10.84 22.42
CA ASN A 291 13.36 -10.95 23.78
C ASN A 291 12.03 -10.20 23.98
N SER A 292 11.80 -9.09 23.30
CA SER A 292 10.53 -8.35 23.37
C SER A 292 9.34 -9.15 22.84
N PHE A 293 9.56 -10.09 21.92
CA PHE A 293 8.49 -10.92 21.36
C PHE A 293 8.33 -12.28 22.04
N LYS A 294 9.33 -12.76 22.82
CA LYS A 294 9.27 -14.07 23.50
C LYS A 294 8.05 -14.27 24.40
N LYS A 295 7.53 -13.20 25.01
CA LYS A 295 6.34 -13.27 25.88
C LYS A 295 5.02 -13.40 25.11
N PHE A 296 5.05 -13.18 23.79
CA PHE A 296 3.88 -13.06 22.94
C PHE A 296 3.89 -14.06 21.77
N GLN A 297 4.87 -14.98 21.75
CA GLN A 297 4.88 -16.13 20.85
C GLN A 297 3.97 -17.21 21.45
N ILE A 298 2.95 -17.63 20.69
CA ILE A 298 2.12 -18.81 20.95
C ILE A 298 2.86 -20.04 20.45
#